data_AF-A0A3S3I9C2-F1
#
_entry.id   AF-A0A3S3I9C2-F1
#
_cell.length_a   1.000
_cell.length_b   1.000
_cell.length_c   1.000
_cell.angle_alpha   90.00
_cell.angle_beta   90.00
_cell.angle_gamma   90.00
#
_symmetry.space_group_name_H-M   'P 1'
#
loop_
_entity.id
_entity.type
_entity.pdbx_description
1 polymer ?
#
loop_
_entity_poly.entity_id
_entity_poly.type
_entity_poly.pdbx_seq_one_letter_code
_entity_poly.pdbx_strand_id
1 'polypeptide(L)'
;MKHAASDSARLEAVGGRLSRVDGPAKITGAAKYAFEQQLEGLVHAVLVGATIAAGKVSAIDSRAAETAPGVLAVLTPDTIMEL
;
A
#
# COMPACT_ATOMS: atom_id res chain seq x y z
N MET A 1 27.02 -15.57 35.35
CA MET A 1 27.78 -14.41 34.84
C MET A 1 27.90 -14.48 33.31
N LYS A 2 26.95 -13.94 32.54
CA LYS A 2 27.01 -13.93 31.05
C LYS A 2 26.34 -12.71 30.37
N HIS A 3 26.08 -11.59 31.06
CA HIS A 3 25.28 -10.47 30.49
C HIS A 3 25.94 -9.08 30.55
N ALA A 4 27.18 -8.93 31.01
CA ALA A 4 27.75 -7.60 31.24
C ALA A 4 28.17 -6.82 29.96
N ALA A 5 28.35 -7.50 28.82
CA ALA A 5 28.86 -6.86 27.59
C ALA A 5 27.75 -6.36 26.64
N SER A 6 26.49 -6.82 26.78
CA SER A 6 25.40 -6.42 25.87
C SER A 6 24.64 -5.17 26.31
N ASP A 7 24.80 -4.74 27.56
CA ASP A 7 24.01 -3.65 28.13
C ASP A 7 24.52 -2.26 27.72
N SER A 8 25.83 -2.05 27.59
CA SER A 8 26.40 -0.75 27.20
C SER A 8 26.10 -0.39 25.74
N ALA A 9 26.27 -1.32 24.81
CA ALA A 9 25.93 -1.13 23.40
C ALA A 9 24.42 -0.89 23.20
N ARG A 10 23.58 -1.49 24.04
CA ARG A 10 22.12 -1.30 24.03
C ARG A 10 21.72 0.06 24.62
N LEU A 11 22.42 0.55 25.65
CA LEU A 11 22.23 1.91 26.17
C LEU A 11 22.64 2.97 25.13
N GLU A 12 23.77 2.80 24.44
CA GLU A 12 24.22 3.70 23.38
C GLU A 12 23.25 3.76 22.18
N ALA A 13 22.53 2.66 21.92
CA ALA A 13 21.54 2.64 20.86
C ALA A 13 20.29 3.49 21.17
N VAL A 14 19.95 3.66 22.45
CA VAL A 14 18.80 4.47 22.87
C VAL A 14 19.25 5.91 23.06
N GLY A 15 18.83 6.79 22.15
CA GLY A 15 19.18 8.22 22.17
C GLY A 15 20.49 8.57 21.45
N GLY A 16 21.22 7.58 20.93
CA GLY A 16 22.41 7.78 20.11
C GLY A 16 22.12 8.31 18.70
N ARG A 17 23.12 8.97 18.10
CA ARG A 17 23.07 9.46 16.69
C ARG A 17 23.37 8.32 15.71
N LEU A 18 22.47 7.35 15.62
CA LEU A 18 22.63 6.22 14.72
C LEU A 18 22.17 6.57 13.30
N SER A 19 22.95 6.17 12.31
CA SER A 19 22.48 6.14 10.92
C SER A 19 21.41 5.07 10.75
N ARG A 20 20.40 5.37 9.94
CA ARG A 20 19.32 4.43 9.64
C ARG A 20 19.82 3.28 8.77
N VAL A 21 19.50 2.04 9.15
CA VAL A 21 19.80 0.84 8.38
C VAL A 21 19.21 0.91 6.96
N ASP A 22 18.01 1.46 6.81
CA ASP A 22 17.34 1.61 5.52
C ASP A 22 17.77 2.88 4.75
N GLY A 23 18.58 3.74 5.36
CA GLY A 23 18.98 5.04 4.81
C GLY A 23 19.65 4.94 3.43
N PRO A 24 20.76 4.20 3.29
CA PRO A 24 21.46 4.07 2.01
C PRO A 24 20.56 3.60 0.86
N ALA A 25 19.73 2.58 1.10
CA ALA A 25 18.83 2.07 0.06
C ALA A 25 17.78 3.11 -0.37
N LYS A 26 17.28 3.92 0.57
CA LYS A 26 16.29 4.97 0.28
C LYS A 26 16.87 6.15 -0.49
N ILE A 27 18.08 6.60 -0.17
CA ILE A 27 18.69 7.77 -0.82
C ILE A 27 19.34 7.45 -2.17
N THR A 28 19.58 6.18 -2.47
CA THR A 28 20.17 5.72 -3.74
C THR A 28 19.13 5.21 -4.75
N GLY A 29 17.86 5.10 -4.34
CA GLY A 29 16.81 4.47 -5.15
C GLY A 29 16.89 2.93 -5.20
N ALA A 30 17.70 2.30 -4.36
CA ALA A 30 17.79 0.83 -4.28
C ALA A 30 16.66 0.20 -3.45
N ALA A 31 15.96 0.99 -2.63
CA ALA A 31 14.81 0.52 -1.87
C ALA A 31 13.61 0.25 -2.79
N LYS A 32 13.09 -0.98 -2.76
CA LYS A 32 11.88 -1.34 -3.52
C LYS A 32 10.61 -1.03 -2.74
N TYR A 33 9.70 -0.29 -3.34
CA TYR A 33 8.37 0.02 -2.78
C TYR A 33 7.27 -0.81 -3.44
N ALA A 34 6.06 -0.77 -2.86
CA ALA A 34 4.92 -1.59 -3.30
C ALA A 34 4.62 -1.46 -4.81
N PHE A 35 4.77 -0.25 -5.37
CA PHE A 35 4.51 0.02 -6.78
C PHE A 35 5.56 -0.57 -7.74
N GLU A 36 6.76 -0.88 -7.27
CA GLU A 36 7.86 -1.34 -8.12
C GLU A 36 7.89 -2.86 -8.27
N GLN A 37 6.97 -3.57 -7.62
CA GLN A 37 6.83 -5.01 -7.73
C GLN A 37 6.29 -5.38 -9.11
N GLN A 38 6.99 -6.27 -9.81
CA GLN A 38 6.54 -6.83 -11.09
C GLN A 38 5.96 -8.21 -10.81
N LEU A 39 4.64 -8.32 -10.83
CA LEU A 39 3.91 -9.57 -10.62
C LEU A 39 3.34 -10.07 -11.95
N GLU A 40 3.39 -11.38 -12.17
CA GLU A 40 2.70 -12.00 -13.29
C GLU A 40 1.18 -11.78 -13.16
N GLY A 41 0.53 -11.35 -14.23
CA GLY A 41 -0.90 -11.04 -14.21
C GLY A 41 -1.28 -9.81 -13.37
N LEU A 42 -0.35 -8.87 -13.13
CA LEU A 42 -0.66 -7.63 -12.42
C LEU A 42 -1.76 -6.83 -13.15
N VAL A 43 -2.83 -6.52 -12.42
CA VAL A 43 -3.96 -5.69 -12.89
C VAL A 43 -4.04 -4.40 -12.08
N HIS A 44 -4.71 -3.40 -12.64
CA HIS A 44 -4.82 -2.08 -12.03
C HIS A 44 -6.26 -1.81 -11.60
N ALA A 45 -6.43 -1.22 -10.42
CA ALA A 45 -7.71 -0.76 -9.91
C ALA A 45 -7.74 0.78 -9.82
N VAL A 46 -8.91 1.36 -10.02
CA VAL A 46 -9.17 2.79 -9.84
C VAL A 46 -10.37 2.98 -8.93
N LEU A 47 -10.27 3.94 -8.01
CA LEU A 47 -11.36 4.29 -7.11
C LEU A 47 -12.22 5.39 -7.72
N VAL A 48 -13.53 5.19 -7.72
CA VAL A 48 -14.52 6.22 -8.07
C VAL A 48 -15.07 6.82 -6.77
N GLY A 49 -14.59 8.01 -6.42
CA GLY A 49 -14.95 8.70 -5.18
C GLY A 49 -16.23 9.54 -5.29
N ALA A 50 -16.83 9.83 -4.14
CA ALA A 50 -17.96 10.75 -4.06
C ALA A 50 -17.54 12.18 -4.45
N THR A 51 -18.42 12.89 -5.17
CA THR A 51 -18.22 14.30 -5.57
C THR A 51 -18.85 15.30 -4.60
N ILE A 52 -19.49 14.80 -3.54
CA ILE A 52 -20.15 15.56 -2.49
C ILE A 52 -19.66 15.10 -1.11
N ALA A 53 -19.72 15.98 -0.12
CA ALA A 53 -19.21 15.69 1.23
C ALA A 53 -20.03 14.63 1.99
N ALA A 54 -21.36 14.61 1.79
CA ALA A 54 -22.26 13.65 2.44
C ALA A 54 -23.54 13.43 1.62
N GLY A 55 -24.01 12.20 1.58
CA GLY A 55 -25.24 11.80 0.88
C GLY A 55 -25.51 10.31 1.02
N LYS A 56 -26.62 9.85 0.45
CA LYS A 56 -26.97 8.43 0.36
C LYS A 56 -26.88 7.98 -1.10
N VAL A 57 -26.22 6.86 -1.35
CA VAL A 57 -26.21 6.22 -2.67
C VAL A 57 -27.60 5.67 -2.94
N SER A 58 -28.26 6.18 -3.98
CA SER A 58 -29.57 5.68 -4.44
C SER A 58 -29.42 4.55 -5.46
N ALA A 59 -28.41 4.64 -6.32
CA ALA A 59 -28.06 3.64 -7.32
C ALA A 59 -26.61 3.80 -7.79
N ILE A 60 -26.04 2.74 -8.36
CA ILE A 60 -24.77 2.75 -9.08
C ILE A 60 -25.04 2.15 -10.48
N ASP A 61 -24.66 2.87 -11.54
CA ASP A 61 -24.74 2.36 -12.92
C ASP A 61 -23.32 2.09 -13.45
N SER A 62 -22.94 0.82 -13.48
CA SER A 62 -21.60 0.34 -13.89
C SER A 62 -21.51 -0.09 -15.35
N ARG A 63 -22.63 -0.13 -16.10
CA ARG A 63 -22.72 -0.81 -17.41
C ARG A 63 -21.71 -0.29 -18.45
N ALA A 64 -21.50 1.02 -18.47
CA ALA A 64 -20.54 1.62 -19.39
C ALA A 64 -19.08 1.25 -19.04
N ALA A 65 -18.75 1.15 -17.75
CA ALA A 65 -17.42 0.74 -17.30
C ALA A 65 -17.17 -0.75 -17.55
N GLU A 66 -18.16 -1.61 -17.29
CA GLU A 66 -18.07 -3.07 -17.52
C GLU A 66 -17.81 -3.43 -18.99
N THR A 67 -18.28 -2.61 -19.93
CA THR A 67 -18.10 -2.82 -21.37
C THR A 67 -16.88 -2.11 -21.96
N ALA A 68 -16.12 -1.38 -21.14
CA ALA A 68 -14.94 -0.67 -21.60
C ALA A 68 -13.78 -1.65 -21.89
N PRO A 69 -13.00 -1.44 -22.97
CA PRO A 69 -11.86 -2.29 -23.28
C PRO A 69 -10.86 -2.38 -22.12
N GLY A 70 -10.49 -3.60 -21.74
CA GLY A 70 -9.50 -3.86 -20.70
C GLY A 70 -10.02 -3.85 -19.26
N VAL A 71 -11.31 -3.56 -19.04
CA VAL A 71 -11.93 -3.74 -17.72
C VAL A 71 -12.17 -5.22 -17.46
N LEU A 72 -11.73 -5.67 -16.28
CA LEU A 72 -11.89 -7.07 -15.85
C LEU A 72 -13.08 -7.24 -14.90
N ALA A 73 -13.33 -6.25 -14.06
CA ALA A 73 -14.44 -6.23 -13.13
C ALA A 73 -14.76 -4.79 -12.69
N VAL A 74 -16.03 -4.55 -12.33
CA VAL A 74 -16.45 -3.33 -11.62
C VAL A 74 -17.00 -3.76 -10.26
N LEU A 75 -16.31 -3.34 -9.20
CA LEU A 75 -16.66 -3.70 -7.83
C LEU A 75 -17.50 -2.60 -7.21
N THR A 76 -18.69 -2.94 -6.77
CA THR A 76 -19.62 -2.08 -6.02
C THR A 76 -19.92 -2.75 -4.68
N PRO A 77 -20.51 -2.03 -3.70
CA PRO A 77 -20.94 -2.66 -2.45
C PRO A 77 -21.84 -3.88 -2.64
N ASP A 78 -22.60 -3.91 -3.74
CA ASP A 78 -23.52 -5.01 -4.07
C ASP A 78 -22.81 -6.19 -4.74
N THR A 79 -21.74 -5.95 -5.53
CA THR A 79 -21.04 -7.01 -6.29
C THR A 79 -19.79 -7.55 -5.58
N ILE A 80 -19.23 -6.83 -4.62
CA ILE A 80 -17.92 -7.18 -4.02
C ILE A 80 -17.92 -8.47 -3.19
N MET A 81 -19.09 -8.96 -2.76
CA MET A 81 -19.22 -10.19 -1.98
C MET A 81 -19.32 -11.46 -2.83
N GLU A 82 -19.31 -11.33 -4.16
CA GLU A 82 -19.48 -12.45 -5.10
C GLU A 82 -18.15 -13.00 -5.65
N LEU A 83 -17.02 -12.46 -5.18
CA LEU A 83 -15.64 -12.86 -5.51
C LEU A 83 -14.99 -13.64 -4.37
#